data_AF-A0A941DPR7-F1
#
_entry.id   AF-A0A941DPR7-F1
#
_cell.length_a   1.000
_cell.length_b   1.000
_cell.length_c   1.000
_cell.angle_alpha   90.00
_cell.angle_beta   90.00
_cell.angle_gamma   90.00
#
_symmetry.space_group_name_H-M   'P 1'
#
loop_
_entity.id
_entity.type
_entity.pdbx_description
1 polymer ?
#
loop_
_entity_poly.entity_id
_entity_poly.type
_entity_poly.pdbx_seq_one_letter_code
_entity_poly.pdbx_strand_id
1 'polypeptide(L)' 'MKYSKLRGMSALVALALSAGMAQASEAEGEFHGYLRAGVGSSSEKGPQSCFDLGGNTMKYRLGNEC' A
#
# COMPACT_ATOMS: atom_id res chain seq x y z
N MET A 1 4.46 56.10 -7.64
CA MET A 1 5.14 55.13 -6.75
C MET A 1 4.22 54.40 -5.77
N LYS A 2 3.21 55.06 -5.14
CA LYS A 2 2.28 54.41 -4.19
C LYS A 2 1.46 53.24 -4.77
N TYR A 3 0.95 53.36 -6.00
CA TYR A 3 0.13 52.32 -6.66
C TYR A 3 0.91 51.07 -7.10
N SER A 4 2.23 51.18 -7.29
CA SER A 4 3.10 50.05 -7.61
C SER A 4 3.36 49.18 -6.37
N LYS A 5 3.52 49.80 -5.20
CA LYS A 5 3.64 49.07 -3.93
C LYS A 5 2.36 48.34 -3.53
N LEU A 6 1.19 48.94 -3.77
CA LEU A 6 -0.11 48.32 -3.48
C LEU A 6 -0.38 47.10 -4.39
N ARG A 7 -0.05 47.18 -5.69
CA ARG A 7 -0.11 46.05 -6.62
C ARG A 7 0.85 44.92 -6.26
N GLY A 8 2.06 45.27 -5.83
CA GLY A 8 3.04 44.28 -5.35
C GLY A 8 2.54 43.52 -4.11
N MET A 9 1.89 44.22 -3.18
CA MET A 9 1.32 43.60 -1.98
C MET A 9 0.19 42.62 -2.30
N SER A 10 -0.72 42.99 -3.23
CA SER A 10 -1.80 42.09 -3.67
C SER A 10 -1.27 40.84 -4.37
N ALA A 11 -0.22 40.97 -5.18
CA ALA A 11 0.43 39.82 -5.83
C ALA A 11 1.11 38.88 -4.82
N LEU A 12 1.75 39.44 -3.79
CA LEU A 12 2.38 38.65 -2.72
C LEU A 12 1.35 37.89 -1.86
N VAL A 13 0.21 38.51 -1.56
CA VAL A 13 -0.88 37.84 -0.82
C VAL A 13 -1.47 36.70 -1.66
N ALA A 14 -1.74 36.92 -2.95
CA ALA A 14 -2.26 35.88 -3.83
C ALA A 14 -1.31 34.67 -3.97
N LEU A 15 0.00 34.92 -4.02
CA LEU A 15 1.02 33.87 -4.09
C LEU A 15 1.17 33.09 -2.76
N ALA A 16 0.98 33.76 -1.62
CA ALA A 16 0.99 33.10 -0.32
C ALA A 16 -0.22 32.19 -0.10
N LEU A 17 -1.40 32.54 -0.63
CA LEU A 17 -2.61 31.71 -0.52
C LEU A 17 -2.58 30.48 -1.44
N SER A 18 -1.91 30.51 -2.58
CA SER A 18 -1.84 29.38 -3.52
C SER A 18 -0.83 28.29 -3.13
N ALA A 19 0.10 28.59 -2.21
CA ALA A 19 1.13 27.64 -1.76
C ALA A 19 0.63 26.60 -0.73
N GLY A 20 -0.60 26.72 -0.22
CA GLY A 20 -1.13 25.89 0.86
C GLY A 20 -1.88 24.62 0.44
N MET A 21 -1.99 24.32 -0.86
CA MET A 21 -2.86 23.24 -1.37
C MET A 21 -2.12 21.97 -1.82
N ALA A 22 -0.89 21.75 -1.34
CA ALA A 22 -0.22 20.45 -1.48
C ALA A 22 -0.57 19.58 -0.26
N GLN A 23 -1.76 19.00 -0.25
CA GLN A 23 -2.10 17.92 0.69
C GLN A 23 -1.61 16.62 0.05
N ALA A 24 -0.41 16.16 0.40
CA ALA A 24 -0.09 14.75 0.20
C ALA A 24 -1.04 13.96 1.11
N SER A 25 -1.87 13.09 0.53
CA SER A 25 -2.68 12.21 1.37
C SER A 25 -1.76 11.22 2.09
N GLU A 26 -2.10 10.85 3.34
CA GLU A 26 -1.31 9.91 4.16
C GLU A 26 -1.06 8.56 3.47
N ALA A 27 -1.87 8.23 2.45
CA ALA A 27 -1.85 6.97 1.72
C ALA A 27 -1.17 7.02 0.34
N GLU A 28 -0.58 8.14 -0.08
CA GLU A 28 0.10 8.20 -1.39
C GLU A 28 1.40 7.37 -1.38
N GLY A 29 1.43 6.32 -2.20
CA GLY A 29 2.60 5.43 -2.29
C GLY A 29 2.63 4.31 -1.25
N GLU A 30 1.55 4.07 -0.52
CA GLU A 30 1.49 2.95 0.40
C GLU A 30 1.37 1.60 -0.33
N PHE A 31 2.20 0.64 0.08
CA PHE A 31 2.15 -0.74 -0.37
C PHE A 31 1.95 -1.66 0.83
N HIS A 32 0.78 -2.30 0.89
CA HIS A 32 0.42 -3.27 1.91
C HIS A 32 0.22 -4.64 1.27
N GLY A 33 0.63 -5.71 1.94
CA GLY A 33 0.47 -7.04 1.39
C GLY A 33 0.74 -8.16 2.37
N TYR A 34 0.26 -9.34 1.97
CA TYR A 34 0.53 -10.59 2.64
C TYR A 34 0.87 -11.63 1.59
N LEU A 35 2.03 -12.26 1.72
CA LEU A 35 2.51 -13.25 0.77
C LEU A 35 3.05 -14.48 1.50
N ARG A 36 2.67 -15.65 0.99
CA ARG A 36 3.26 -16.95 1.35
C ARG A 36 3.68 -17.64 0.07
N ALA A 37 4.94 -18.03 0.00
CA ALA A 37 5.49 -18.82 -1.09
C ALA A 37 6.44 -19.85 -0.48
N GLY A 38 6.45 -21.05 -1.06
CA GLY A 38 7.27 -22.15 -0.58
C GLY A 38 7.44 -23.20 -1.65
N VAL A 39 8.38 -24.11 -1.40
CA VAL A 39 8.62 -25.31 -2.20
C VAL A 39 8.64 -26.50 -1.27
N GLY A 40 8.13 -27.63 -1.73
CA GLY A 40 8.13 -28.87 -0.96
C GLY A 40 7.90 -30.07 -1.87
N SER A 41 8.11 -31.25 -1.30
CA SER A 41 7.92 -32.53 -1.96
C SER A 41 7.07 -33.46 -1.10
N SER A 42 6.51 -34.48 -1.73
CA SER A 42 5.81 -35.56 -1.05
C SER A 42 6.71 -36.80 -0.91
N SER A 43 6.45 -37.63 0.10
CA SER A 43 7.15 -38.90 0.32
C SER A 43 6.98 -39.88 -0.85
N GLU A 44 5.85 -39.82 -1.56
CA GLU A 44 5.53 -40.61 -2.75
C GLU A 44 6.22 -40.13 -4.03
N LYS A 45 7.22 -39.23 -3.89
CA LYS A 45 7.87 -38.47 -4.98
C LYS A 45 6.92 -37.46 -5.62
N GLY A 46 7.46 -36.33 -6.10
CA GLY A 46 6.68 -35.25 -6.71
C GLY A 46 6.47 -34.05 -5.78
N PRO A 47 5.61 -33.09 -6.18
CA PRO A 47 5.40 -31.83 -5.46
C PRO A 47 4.72 -32.01 -4.09
N GLN A 48 4.80 -30.98 -3.26
CA GLN A 48 4.13 -30.93 -1.95
C GLN A 48 2.64 -31.23 -2.06
N SER A 49 2.11 -31.99 -1.11
CA SER A 49 0.67 -32.28 -0.97
C SER A 49 0.13 -31.60 0.28
N CYS A 50 -1.12 -31.15 0.22
CA CYS A 50 -1.82 -30.49 1.30
C CYS A 50 -3.00 -31.33 1.78
N PHE A 51 -3.20 -31.39 3.09
CA PHE A 51 -4.15 -32.28 3.75
C PHE A 51 -5.24 -31.49 4.49
N ASP A 52 -6.48 -31.93 4.36
CA ASP A 52 -7.63 -31.39 5.10
C ASP A 52 -8.66 -32.50 5.38
N LEU A 53 -9.59 -32.26 6.31
CA LEU A 53 -10.66 -33.20 6.66
C LEU A 53 -11.80 -33.23 5.63
N GLY A 54 -11.75 -32.35 4.63
CA GLY A 54 -12.82 -32.16 3.66
C GLY A 54 -14.02 -31.39 4.23
N GLY A 55 -15.01 -31.12 3.38
CA GLY A 55 -16.15 -30.28 3.76
C GLY A 55 -15.77 -28.83 4.05
N ASN A 56 -16.59 -28.13 4.82
CA ASN A 56 -16.36 -26.72 5.18
C ASN A 56 -15.55 -26.60 6.48
N THR A 57 -14.32 -27.12 6.47
CA THR A 57 -13.39 -27.08 7.61
C THR A 57 -12.09 -26.37 7.23
N MET A 58 -11.28 -26.00 8.23
CA MET A 58 -10.00 -25.33 8.01
C MET A 58 -8.86 -26.32 8.27
N LYS A 59 -7.92 -26.43 7.33
CA LYS A 59 -6.66 -27.13 7.54
C LYS A 59 -5.73 -26.43 8.53
N TYR A 60 -5.02 -27.22 9.34
CA TYR A 60 -3.85 -26.74 10.09
C TYR A 60 -2.73 -26.38 9.12
N ARG A 61 -2.21 -25.15 9.20
CA ARG A 61 -1.39 -24.56 8.13
C ARG A 61 0.11 -24.88 8.17
N LEU A 62 0.68 -25.15 9.34
CA LEU A 62 2.14 -25.26 9.47
C LEU A 62 2.66 -26.47 8.69
N GLY A 63 3.47 -26.23 7.64
CA GLY A 63 3.94 -27.29 6.74
C GLY A 63 2.86 -27.85 5.80
N ASN A 64 1.71 -27.18 5.68
CA ASN A 64 0.54 -27.63 4.93
C ASN A 64 -0.02 -26.50 4.03
N GLU A 65 0.90 -25.66 3.54
CA GLU A 65 0.67 -24.58 2.59
C GLU A 65 1.35 -24.95 1.26
N CYS A 66 0.50 -25.32 0.31
CA CYS A 66 0.65 -25.68 -1.09
C CYS A 66 -0.62 -25.13 -1.77
#